data_AF-A0A7J6RGZ1-F1
#
_entry.id   AF-A0A7J6RGZ1-F1
#
_cell.length_a   1.000
_cell.length_b   1.000
_cell.length_c   1.000
_cell.angle_alpha   90.00
_cell.angle_beta   90.00
_cell.angle_gamma   90.00
#
_symmetry.space_group_name_H-M   'P 1'
#
loop_
_entity.id
_entity.type
_entity.pdbx_description
1 polymer ?
#
loop_
_entity_poly.entity_id
_entity_poly.type
_entity_poly.pdbx_seq_one_letter_code
_entity_poly.pdbx_strand_id
1 'polypeptide(L)'
;MQVVRKAKLTHIMFNTTEPIIFVGDDRGGVNCLKLSPNLRKFCVVTEEDGDVTREELEVRKMNEFLEMAVGPQHAVGAEAGA
;
A
#
# COMPACT_ATOMS: atom_id res chain seq x y z
N MET A 1 32.15 20.06 2.88
CA MET A 1 31.28 18.87 2.88
C MET A 1 30.11 19.15 1.95
N GLN A 2 30.06 18.53 0.78
CA GLN A 2 28.99 18.79 -0.19
C GLN A 2 27.73 18.07 0.29
N VAL A 3 26.63 18.81 0.51
CA VAL A 3 25.35 18.22 0.90
C VAL A 3 24.78 17.51 -0.32
N VAL A 4 24.93 16.18 -0.37
CA VAL A 4 24.32 15.37 -1.41
C VAL A 4 22.84 15.21 -1.06
N ARG A 5 21.95 15.79 -1.87
CA ARG A 5 20.50 15.58 -1.72
C ARG A 5 20.21 14.08 -1.84
N LYS A 6 19.36 13.55 -0.95
CA LYS A 6 18.86 12.17 -1.06
C LYS A 6 18.20 11.98 -2.42
N ALA A 7 18.43 10.83 -3.04
CA ALA A 7 17.82 10.47 -4.32
C ALA A 7 16.29 10.41 -4.15
N LYS A 8 15.55 10.82 -5.19
CA LYS A 8 14.09 10.75 -5.19
C LYS A 8 13.69 9.35 -5.63
N LEU A 9 12.76 8.74 -4.91
CA LEU A 9 12.22 7.42 -5.27
C LEU A 9 11.20 7.59 -6.39
N THR A 10 11.28 6.75 -7.42
CA THR A 10 10.52 6.91 -8.67
C THR A 10 9.61 5.72 -8.98
N HIS A 11 10.04 4.50 -8.65
CA HIS A 11 9.32 3.27 -8.98
C HIS A 11 9.32 2.31 -7.79
N ILE A 12 8.24 1.54 -7.66
CA ILE A 12 8.13 0.42 -6.72
C ILE A 12 7.62 -0.82 -7.44
N MET A 13 8.19 -1.98 -7.14
CA MET A 13 7.74 -3.27 -7.64
C MET A 13 7.71 -4.28 -6.49
N PHE A 14 6.60 -5.01 -6.37
CA PHE A 14 6.44 -6.09 -5.41
C PHE A 14 6.89 -7.40 -6.04
N ASN A 15 7.66 -8.18 -5.31
CA ASN A 15 7.92 -9.56 -5.71
C ASN A 15 6.69 -10.44 -5.42
N THR A 16 6.35 -11.34 -6.34
CA THR A 16 5.13 -12.15 -6.26
C THR A 16 5.24 -13.33 -5.29
N THR A 17 6.46 -13.72 -4.93
CA THR A 17 6.73 -14.93 -4.13
C THR A 17 7.25 -14.60 -2.73
N GLU A 18 8.27 -13.75 -2.64
CA GLU A 18 8.93 -13.34 -1.39
C GLU A 18 8.48 -11.94 -0.97
N PRO A 19 8.43 -11.63 0.34
CA PRO A 19 7.99 -10.33 0.87
C PRO A 19 9.09 -9.26 0.74
N ILE A 20 9.51 -9.03 -0.50
CA ILE A 20 10.56 -8.13 -0.92
C ILE A 20 9.97 -7.12 -1.91
N ILE A 21 10.40 -5.87 -1.80
CA ILE A 21 10.09 -4.82 -2.77
C ILE A 21 11.37 -4.27 -3.38
N PHE A 22 11.29 -3.93 -4.67
CA PHE A 22 12.32 -3.17 -5.37
C PHE A 22 11.89 -1.72 -5.45
N VAL A 23 12.78 -0.81 -5.11
CA VAL A 23 12.53 0.64 -5.14
C VAL A 23 13.59 1.31 -6.00
N GLY A 24 13.16 1.85 -7.14
CA GLY A 24 14.01 2.62 -8.04
C GLY A 24 14.12 4.08 -7.61
N ASP A 25 15.24 4.71 -7.94
CA ASP A 25 15.45 6.15 -7.73
C ASP A 25 15.66 6.93 -9.05
N ASP A 26 15.84 8.25 -8.95
CA ASP A 26 16.03 9.16 -10.08
C ASP A 26 17.47 9.19 -10.64
N ARG A 27 18.38 8.40 -10.06
CA ARG A 27 19.80 8.31 -10.45
C ARG A 27 20.16 6.95 -11.05
N GLY A 28 19.15 6.10 -11.28
CA GLY A 28 19.33 4.73 -11.79
C GLY A 28 19.71 3.71 -10.72
N GLY A 29 19.66 4.09 -9.43
CA GLY A 29 19.82 3.16 -8.32
C GLY A 29 18.55 2.36 -8.06
N VAL A 30 18.73 1.10 -7.63
CA VAL A 30 17.64 0.21 -7.21
C VAL A 30 17.97 -0.35 -5.84
N ASN A 31 17.04 -0.16 -4.89
CA ASN A 31 17.13 -0.72 -3.55
C ASN A 31 16.21 -1.94 -3.41
N CYS A 32 16.71 -2.98 -2.74
CA CYS A 32 15.94 -4.19 -2.43
C CYS A 32 15.64 -4.20 -0.93
N LEU A 33 14.36 -4.14 -0.56
CA LEU A 33 13.92 -4.00 0.84
C LEU A 33 13.01 -5.17 1.23
N LYS A 34 13.20 -5.70 2.44
CA LYS A 34 12.33 -6.74 3.01
C LYS A 34 11.23 -6.11 3.86
N LEU A 35 9.98 -6.48 3.61
CA LEU A 35 8.83 -5.98 4.38
C LEU A 35 8.89 -6.46 5.83
N SER A 36 8.51 -5.64 6.80
CA SER A 36 8.41 -6.12 8.20
C SER A 36 7.29 -7.16 8.33
N PRO A 37 7.31 -8.05 9.33
CA PRO A 37 6.23 -9.04 9.53
C PRO A 37 4.83 -8.42 9.63
N ASN A 38 4.73 -7.19 10.14
CA ASN A 38 3.46 -6.48 10.27
C ASN A 38 2.85 -6.06 8.93
N LEU A 39 3.68 -5.83 7.91
CA LEU A 39 3.22 -5.47 6.55
C LEU A 39 2.88 -6.71 5.70
N ARG A 40 3.06 -7.92 6.25
CA ARG A 40 2.78 -9.19 5.57
C ARG A 40 1.51 -9.86 6.10
N LYS A 41 0.71 -9.15 6.89
CA LYS A 41 -0.52 -9.69 7.48
C LYS A 41 -1.61 -9.74 6.41
N PHE A 42 -2.24 -10.89 6.30
CA PHE A 42 -3.35 -11.15 5.38
C PHE A 42 -4.58 -11.62 6.16
N CYS A 43 -5.75 -11.52 5.55
CA CYS A 43 -6.94 -12.19 6.07
C CYS A 43 -6.70 -13.70 6.12
N VAL A 44 -7.02 -14.29 7.27
CA VAL A 44 -6.94 -15.73 7.49
C VAL A 44 -8.38 -16.24 7.45
N VAL A 45 -8.64 -17.25 6.62
CA VAL A 45 -9.95 -17.91 6.59
C VAL A 45 -10.09 -18.71 7.89
N THR A 46 -11.18 -18.45 8.62
CA THR A 46 -11.51 -19.14 9.86
C THR A 46 -12.66 -20.11 9.64
N GLU A 47 -12.92 -21.01 10.60
CA GLU A 47 -14.07 -21.93 10.53
C GLU A 47 -15.42 -21.19 10.48
N GLU A 48 -15.48 -19.95 11.00
CA GLU A 48 -16.67 -19.10 10.99
C GLU A 48 -16.98 -18.52 9.60
N ASP A 49 -15.98 -18.43 8.72
CA ASP A 49 -16.13 -17.88 7.37
C ASP A 49 -16.75 -18.88 6.38
N GLY A 50 -16.84 -20.17 6.73
CA GLY A 50 -17.39 -21.20 5.86
C GLY A 50 -16.59 -21.38 4.56
N ASP A 51 -17.27 -21.40 3.41
CA ASP A 51 -16.67 -21.60 2.08
C ASP A 51 -16.14 -20.30 1.44
N VAL A 52 -15.97 -19.23 2.22
CA VAL A 52 -15.48 -17.94 1.72
C VAL A 52 -13.98 -18.03 1.42
N THR A 53 -13.60 -17.57 0.24
CA THR A 53 -12.20 -17.51 -0.19
C THR A 53 -11.45 -16.37 0.50
N ARG A 54 -10.14 -16.51 0.64
CA ARG A 54 -9.29 -15.44 1.16
C ARG A 54 -9.41 -14.14 0.34
N GLU A 55 -9.56 -14.26 -0.97
CA GLU A 55 -9.70 -13.12 -1.88
C GLU A 55 -10.97 -12.32 -1.56
N GLU A 56 -12.09 -13.00 -1.32
CA GLU A 56 -13.35 -12.36 -0.89
C GLU A 56 -13.21 -11.66 0.47
N LEU A 57 -12.47 -12.25 1.41
CA LEU A 57 -12.20 -11.61 2.71
C LEU A 57 -11.37 -10.32 2.57
N GLU A 58 -10.36 -10.31 1.70
CA GLU A 58 -9.54 -9.12 1.45
C GLU A 58 -10.37 -8.01 0.76
N VAL A 59 -11.23 -8.38 -0.20
CA VAL A 59 -12.16 -7.44 -0.85
C VAL A 59 -13.14 -6.86 0.16
N ARG A 60 -13.75 -7.69 1.03
CA ARG A 60 -14.68 -7.24 2.07
C ARG A 60 -14.03 -6.22 3.00
N LYS A 61 -12.81 -6.52 3.48
CA LYS A 61 -12.03 -5.64 4.35
C LYS A 61 -11.71 -4.30 3.69
N MET A 62 -11.37 -4.30 2.40
CA MET A 62 -11.09 -3.07 1.67
C MET A 62 -12.36 -2.23 1.46
N ASN A 63 -13.48 -2.87 1.12
CA ASN A 63 -14.77 -2.17 0.93
C ASN A 63 -15.28 -1.55 2.23
N GLU A 64 -15.21 -2.26 3.36
CA GLU A 64 -15.59 -1.73 4.68
C GLU A 64 -14.78 -0.47 5.01
N PHE A 65 -13.47 -0.48 4.76
CA PHE A 65 -12.61 0.68 4.96
C PHE A 65 -12.99 1.86 4.04
N LEU A 66 -13.30 1.59 2.76
CA LEU A 66 -13.68 2.62 1.80
C LEU A 66 -15.01 3.28 2.19
N GLU A 67 -16.01 2.48 2.58
CA GLU A 67 -17.31 3.01 3.04
C GLU A 67 -17.14 3.92 4.26
N MET A 68 -16.29 3.54 5.22
CA MET A 68 -15.94 4.39 6.35
C MET A 68 -15.23 5.69 5.93
N ALA A 69 -14.33 5.62 4.95
CA ALA A 69 -13.52 6.75 4.51
C ALA A 69 -14.28 7.75 3.61
N VAL A 70 -15.28 7.29 2.85
CA VAL A 70 -16.09 8.10 1.92
C VAL A 70 -17.20 8.90 2.65
N GLY A 71 -17.32 8.77 3.97
CA GLY A 71 -18.11 9.68 4.81
C GLY A 71 -17.71 11.17 4.62
N PRO A 72 -18.49 12.13 5.16
CA PRO A 72 -18.50 13.56 4.76
C PRO A 72 -17.25 14.41 5.09
N GLN A 73 -16.05 13.84 4.97
CA GLN A 73 -14.77 14.52 5.10
C GLN A 73 -14.26 15.10 3.77
N HIS A 74 -15.02 14.95 2.67
CA HIS A 74 -14.64 15.35 1.30
C HIS A 74 -15.40 16.57 0.74
N ALA A 75 -15.71 17.56 1.59
CA ALA A 75 -16.27 18.86 1.16
C ALA A 75 -15.42 20.06 1.61
N VAL A 76 -14.09 19.92 1.62
CA VAL A 76 -13.17 21.06 1.82
C VAL A 76 -12.04 20.96 0.80
N GLY A 77 -12.12 21.71 -0.30
CA GLY A 77 -10.97 21.88 -1.18
C GLY A 77 -11.21 22.23 -2.64
N ALA A 78 -12.43 22.51 -3.09
CA ALA A 78 -12.68 22.97 -4.45
C ALA A 78 -13.42 24.31 -4.44
N GLU A 79 -12.74 25.40 -4.10
CA GLU A 79 -12.93 26.77 -4.63
C GLU A 79 -11.77 27.67 -4.13
N ALA A 80 -10.74 27.86 -4.96
CA ALA A 80 -9.84 29.02 -4.90
C ALA A 80 -8.99 29.04 -6.17
N GLY A 81 -9.51 29.67 -7.21
CA GLY A 81 -8.83 29.89 -8.48
C GLY A 81 -9.62 30.87 -9.33
N ALA A 82 -9.71 32.11 -8.86
CA ALA A 82 -10.06 33.29 -9.65
C ALA A 82 -8.78 34.06 -9.97
#